data_AF-A0A7X3XA10-F1
#
_entry.id   AF-A0A7X3XA10-F1
#
_cell.length_a   1.000
_cell.length_b   1.000
_cell.length_c   1.000
_cell.angle_alpha   90.00
_cell.angle_beta   90.00
_cell.angle_gamma   90.00
#
_symmetry.space_group_name_H-M   'P 1'
#
loop_
_entity.id
_entity.type
_entity.pdbx_description
1 polymer ?
#
loop_
_entity_poly.entity_id
_entity_poly.type
_entity_poly.pdbx_seq_one_letter_code
_entity_poly.pdbx_strand_id
1 'polypeptide(L)'
;MRILLCLVGLASGTWFFPVPAFSLTGDLTNDPAKVVDKYLSLDKRGVRLTAQTYESVKPYVAWEQEEPVWNRFVVIRDYSVSDDVTQWDVVSSTEAFIPITFQVLGVVHVETATFVPGLREQVLSVHIRAVDHHWKMVGPVFPPHVGRSRLADFVKDAMLHEDDADRADALRRLREALVKAGRS
;
A
#
# COMPACT_ATOMS: atom_id res chain seq x y z
N MET A 1 47.01 16.31 74.80
CA MET A 1 47.83 15.43 73.95
C MET A 1 47.07 15.17 72.66
N ARG A 2 47.62 15.63 71.50
CA ARG A 2 47.25 15.34 70.07
C ARG A 2 45.83 15.75 69.61
N ILE A 3 45.64 16.71 68.67
CA ILE A 3 45.72 16.63 67.17
C ILE A 3 44.64 15.64 66.63
N LEU A 4 43.67 15.91 65.73
CA LEU A 4 43.62 16.49 64.36
C LEU A 4 42.11 16.58 63.95
N LEU A 5 41.56 17.69 63.45
CA LEU A 5 41.22 18.03 62.05
C LEU A 5 39.98 17.34 61.39
N CYS A 6 39.15 18.23 60.81
CA CYS A 6 38.05 18.15 59.84
C CYS A 6 37.92 16.92 58.91
N LEU A 7 36.66 16.58 58.54
CA LEU A 7 36.13 16.85 57.18
C LEU A 7 34.62 16.56 57.03
N VAL A 8 34.00 17.39 56.20
CA VAL A 8 32.58 17.50 55.82
C VAL A 8 32.18 16.41 54.82
N GLY A 9 30.91 16.00 54.83
CA GLY A 9 30.31 15.21 53.75
C GLY A 9 28.80 15.07 53.86
N LEU A 10 28.05 16.11 53.47
CA LEU A 10 26.65 16.01 53.10
C LEU A 10 26.54 15.22 51.79
N ALA A 11 25.79 14.13 51.76
CA ALA A 11 25.34 13.50 50.52
C ALA A 11 23.83 13.26 50.61
N SER A 12 23.11 14.21 50.00
CA SER A 12 21.67 14.19 49.78
C SER A 12 21.25 12.97 48.98
N GLY A 13 20.14 12.37 49.38
CA GLY A 13 19.55 11.24 48.68
C GLY A 13 19.03 11.61 47.30
N THR A 14 19.30 10.73 46.34
CA THR A 14 18.46 10.51 45.16
C THR A 14 18.49 9.03 44.86
N TRP A 15 17.40 8.34 45.18
CA TRP A 15 17.14 7.00 44.70
C TRP A 15 16.91 7.11 43.19
N PHE A 16 17.94 6.84 42.41
CA PHE A 16 17.83 6.69 40.96
C PHE A 16 17.08 5.39 40.68
N PHE A 17 15.77 5.50 40.44
CA PHE A 17 15.06 4.44 39.72
C PHE A 17 15.54 4.48 38.26
N PRO A 18 16.14 3.40 37.73
CA PRO A 18 16.41 3.34 36.30
C PRO A 18 15.05 3.33 35.59
N VAL A 19 14.75 4.40 34.87
CA VAL A 19 13.68 4.38 33.87
C VAL A 19 14.09 3.32 32.85
N PRO A 20 13.27 2.29 32.58
CA PRO A 20 13.55 1.40 31.47
C PRO A 20 13.55 2.25 30.19
N ALA A 21 14.71 2.44 29.61
CA ALA A 21 14.81 2.90 28.24
C ALA A 21 14.17 1.80 27.38
N PHE A 22 12.92 2.02 26.98
CA PHE A 22 12.34 1.24 25.89
C PHE A 22 13.23 1.49 24.67
N SER A 23 14.04 0.49 24.34
CA SER A 23 14.70 0.39 23.06
C SER A 23 13.62 0.40 21.98
N LEU A 24 13.38 1.55 21.36
CA LEU A 24 12.60 1.69 20.14
C LEU A 24 13.42 1.15 18.96
N THR A 25 13.81 -0.12 19.02
CA THR A 25 14.45 -0.87 17.92
C THR A 25 13.38 -1.54 17.05
N GLY A 26 12.37 -0.77 16.69
CA GLY A 26 11.48 -1.12 15.61
C GLY A 26 11.78 -0.13 14.49
N ASP A 27 12.33 -0.65 13.41
CA ASP A 27 13.11 0.13 12.46
C ASP A 27 12.18 0.96 11.55
N LEU A 28 11.78 2.14 12.01
CA LEU A 28 11.17 3.19 11.17
C LEU A 28 12.21 3.82 10.20
N THR A 29 13.24 3.07 9.80
CA THR A 29 14.26 3.52 8.83
C THR A 29 13.73 3.58 7.41
N ASN A 30 12.70 2.80 7.10
CA ASN A 30 12.09 2.83 5.78
C ASN A 30 11.29 4.12 5.60
N ASP A 31 11.55 4.82 4.50
CA ASP A 31 10.75 5.97 4.08
C ASP A 31 9.29 5.55 3.83
N PRO A 32 8.30 6.20 4.48
CA PRO A 32 6.89 5.86 4.32
C PRO A 32 6.42 5.92 2.85
N ALA A 33 6.98 6.81 2.03
CA ALA A 33 6.67 6.88 0.60
C ALA A 33 7.08 5.60 -0.14
N LYS A 34 8.21 4.99 0.26
CA LYS A 34 8.71 3.74 -0.32
C LYS A 34 7.87 2.54 0.07
N VAL A 35 7.21 2.56 1.23
CA VAL A 35 6.22 1.55 1.61
C VAL A 35 5.00 1.63 0.68
N VAL A 36 4.47 2.83 0.44
CA VAL A 36 3.35 3.04 -0.49
C VAL A 36 3.73 2.63 -1.91
N ASP A 37 4.91 3.04 -2.40
CA ASP A 37 5.41 2.65 -3.72
C ASP A 37 5.53 1.13 -3.86
N LYS A 38 6.08 0.46 -2.84
CA LYS A 38 6.22 -1.00 -2.87
C LYS A 38 4.87 -1.71 -2.95
N TYR A 39 3.88 -1.23 -2.21
CA TYR A 39 2.51 -1.73 -2.27
C TYR A 39 1.92 -1.54 -3.69
N LEU A 40 1.98 -0.32 -4.23
CA LEU A 40 1.43 -0.01 -5.56
C LEU A 40 2.14 -0.76 -6.68
N SER A 41 3.44 -1.04 -6.54
CA SER A 41 4.21 -1.88 -7.46
C SER A 41 3.71 -3.33 -7.50
N LEU A 42 3.29 -3.88 -6.35
CA LEU A 42 2.68 -5.20 -6.27
C LEU A 42 1.27 -5.18 -6.87
N ASP A 43 0.47 -4.15 -6.58
CA ASP A 43 -0.88 -4.00 -7.11
C ASP A 43 -0.89 -3.87 -8.64
N LYS A 44 -0.01 -3.03 -9.21
CA LYS A 44 0.21 -2.91 -10.66
C LYS A 44 0.56 -4.26 -11.31
N ARG A 45 1.28 -5.13 -10.58
CA ARG A 45 1.63 -6.50 -11.00
C ARG A 45 0.53 -7.53 -10.74
N GLY A 46 -0.65 -7.08 -10.31
CA GLY A 46 -1.85 -7.91 -10.17
C GLY A 46 -1.79 -8.86 -9.00
N VAL A 47 -1.00 -8.55 -7.96
CA VAL A 47 -0.89 -9.37 -6.74
C VAL A 47 -2.22 -9.43 -5.97
N ARG A 48 -3.10 -8.44 -6.17
CA ARG A 48 -4.44 -8.41 -5.57
C ARG A 48 -5.53 -9.02 -6.47
N LEU A 49 -5.17 -9.62 -7.61
CA LEU A 49 -6.14 -10.25 -8.51
C LEU A 49 -6.66 -11.59 -7.98
N THR A 50 -5.87 -12.28 -7.14
CA THR A 50 -6.28 -13.56 -6.54
C THR A 50 -5.94 -13.60 -5.06
N ALA A 51 -6.73 -14.35 -4.30
CA ALA A 51 -6.52 -14.51 -2.85
C ALA A 51 -5.15 -15.13 -2.52
N GLN A 52 -4.64 -16.02 -3.39
CA GLN A 52 -3.37 -16.72 -3.16
C GLN A 52 -2.17 -15.77 -3.11
N THR A 53 -2.19 -14.69 -3.90
CA THR A 53 -1.09 -13.74 -3.96
C THR A 53 -1.24 -12.58 -2.97
N TYR A 54 -2.41 -12.39 -2.36
CA TYR A 54 -2.71 -11.30 -1.44
C TYR A 54 -1.80 -11.26 -0.20
N GLU A 55 -1.33 -12.41 0.29
CA GLU A 55 -0.37 -12.47 1.41
C GLU A 55 0.88 -11.59 1.19
N SER A 56 1.26 -11.36 -0.07
CA SER A 56 2.41 -10.54 -0.41
C SER A 56 2.21 -9.05 -0.14
N VAL A 57 0.97 -8.56 -0.03
CA VAL A 57 0.69 -7.14 0.28
C VAL A 57 0.43 -6.87 1.76
N LYS A 58 0.12 -7.91 2.56
CA LYS A 58 -0.16 -7.78 4.00
C LYS A 58 0.90 -7.03 4.82
N PRO A 59 2.22 -7.16 4.54
CA PRO A 59 3.22 -6.39 5.28
C PRO A 59 3.08 -4.87 5.14
N TYR A 60 2.46 -4.38 4.07
CA TYR A 60 2.37 -2.95 3.73
C TYR A 60 1.04 -2.30 4.15
N VAL A 61 0.06 -3.07 4.60
CA VAL A 61 -1.28 -2.59 4.96
C VAL A 61 -1.62 -2.90 6.43
N ALA A 62 -2.36 -2.00 7.05
CA ALA A 62 -2.95 -2.16 8.38
C ALA A 62 -4.47 -2.03 8.30
N TRP A 63 -5.06 -2.64 7.28
CA TRP A 63 -6.51 -2.67 7.10
C TRP A 63 -7.13 -3.61 8.13
N GLU A 64 -8.20 -3.17 8.78
CA GLU A 64 -8.90 -3.97 9.80
C GLU A 64 -9.64 -5.18 9.21
N GLN A 65 -9.94 -5.14 7.91
CA GLN A 65 -10.66 -6.19 7.19
C GLN A 65 -9.75 -6.91 6.18
N GLU A 66 -10.08 -8.17 5.89
CA GLU A 66 -9.50 -8.92 4.77
C GLU A 66 -9.76 -8.23 3.42
N GLU A 67 -9.05 -8.67 2.38
CA GLU A 67 -9.21 -8.13 1.02
C GLU A 67 -10.68 -8.17 0.60
N PRO A 68 -11.31 -7.02 0.27
CA PRO A 68 -12.69 -7.00 -0.15
C PRO A 68 -12.91 -7.77 -1.45
N VAL A 69 -14.11 -8.33 -1.64
CA VAL A 69 -14.51 -8.88 -2.94
C VAL A 69 -14.78 -7.72 -3.90
N TRP A 70 -13.89 -7.56 -4.88
CA TRP A 70 -13.98 -6.48 -5.85
C TRP A 70 -14.85 -6.86 -7.05
N ASN A 71 -15.88 -6.03 -7.33
CA ASN A 71 -16.67 -6.13 -8.55
C ASN A 71 -16.01 -5.45 -9.76
N ARG A 72 -14.90 -4.73 -9.53
CA ARG A 72 -14.18 -3.97 -10.55
C ARG A 72 -12.68 -3.92 -10.29
N PHE A 73 -11.93 -3.81 -11.37
CA PHE A 73 -10.50 -3.50 -11.36
C PHE A 73 -10.24 -2.19 -12.11
N VAL A 74 -9.38 -1.35 -11.57
CA VAL A 74 -8.93 -0.13 -12.26
C VAL A 74 -7.73 -0.49 -13.11
N VAL A 75 -7.81 -0.20 -14.41
CA VAL A 75 -6.69 -0.44 -15.34
C VAL A 75 -5.83 0.80 -15.37
N ILE A 76 -4.55 0.67 -15.03
CA ILE A 76 -3.61 1.78 -15.03
C ILE A 76 -2.51 1.58 -16.07
N ARG A 77 -2.03 2.71 -16.61
CA ARG A 77 -0.78 2.80 -17.35
C ARG A 77 0.39 2.84 -16.37
N ASP A 78 0.30 3.75 -15.41
CA ASP A 78 1.30 3.92 -14.36
C ASP A 78 0.72 4.58 -13.10
N TYR A 79 1.56 4.71 -12.08
CA TYR A 79 1.29 5.48 -10.88
C TYR A 79 2.53 6.30 -10.47
N SER A 80 2.33 7.28 -9.60
CA SER A 80 3.40 8.01 -8.91
C SER A 80 3.04 8.23 -7.45
N VAL A 81 4.02 8.12 -6.56
CA VAL A 81 3.93 8.48 -5.15
C VAL A 81 4.68 9.77 -4.94
N SER A 82 4.11 10.73 -4.22
CA SER A 82 4.84 11.96 -3.89
C SER A 82 5.95 11.66 -2.89
N ASP A 83 7.20 11.81 -3.33
CA ASP A 83 8.39 11.83 -2.45
C ASP A 83 8.65 13.25 -1.87
N ASP A 84 7.88 14.26 -2.29
CA ASP A 84 7.99 15.64 -1.80
C ASP A 84 7.15 15.81 -0.53
N VAL A 85 7.82 15.81 0.63
CA VAL A 85 7.20 15.95 1.95
C VAL A 85 6.40 17.26 2.09
N THR A 86 6.70 18.30 1.30
CA THR A 86 5.91 19.55 1.32
C THR A 86 4.51 19.39 0.74
N GLN A 87 4.25 18.30 0.00
CA GLN A 87 2.94 17.94 -0.52
C GLN A 87 2.16 17.02 0.43
N TRP A 88 2.76 16.59 1.54
CA TRP A 88 2.13 15.66 2.48
C TRP A 88 1.33 16.41 3.54
N ASP A 89 0.19 15.83 3.94
CA ASP A 89 -0.49 16.26 5.17
C ASP A 89 0.12 15.49 6.36
N VAL A 90 1.16 16.06 6.97
CA VAL A 90 1.87 15.44 8.11
C VAL A 90 1.07 15.64 9.40
N VAL A 91 0.64 14.53 10.01
CA VAL A 91 -0.12 14.54 11.27
C VAL A 91 0.82 14.46 12.48
N SER A 92 1.85 13.61 12.39
CA SER A 92 2.88 13.43 13.42
C SER A 92 4.15 12.83 12.82
N SER A 93 5.18 12.60 13.63
CA SER A 93 6.37 11.86 13.20
C SER A 93 6.10 10.40 12.80
N THR A 94 4.91 9.89 13.13
CA THR A 94 4.50 8.48 12.91
C THR A 94 3.23 8.37 12.06
N GLU A 95 2.75 9.45 11.46
CA GLU A 95 1.49 9.47 10.72
C GLU A 95 1.44 10.62 9.71
N ALA A 96 1.04 10.32 8.48
CA ALA A 96 0.89 11.30 7.41
C ALA A 96 -0.14 10.85 6.38
N PHE A 97 -0.56 11.77 5.52
CA PHE A 97 -1.24 11.47 4.28
C PHE A 97 -0.34 11.78 3.09
N ILE A 98 -0.09 10.78 2.25
CA ILE A 98 0.82 10.86 1.10
C ILE A 98 -0.01 10.87 -0.20
N PRO A 99 0.09 11.94 -1.02
CA PRO A 99 -0.55 11.97 -2.32
C PRO A 99 0.03 10.92 -3.27
N ILE A 100 -0.86 10.20 -3.96
CA ILE A 100 -0.54 9.31 -5.07
C ILE A 100 -1.36 9.70 -6.29
N THR A 101 -0.80 9.50 -7.47
CA THR A 101 -1.49 9.74 -8.74
C THR A 101 -1.47 8.48 -9.59
N PHE A 102 -2.63 8.08 -10.10
CA PHE A 102 -2.76 7.02 -11.09
C PHE A 102 -3.04 7.59 -12.46
N GLN A 103 -2.36 7.05 -13.47
CA GLN A 103 -2.66 7.27 -14.88
C GLN A 103 -3.65 6.18 -15.33
N VAL A 104 -4.94 6.44 -15.16
CA VAL A 104 -6.01 5.46 -15.40
C VAL A 104 -6.30 5.35 -16.89
N LEU A 105 -6.42 4.10 -17.37
CA LEU A 105 -6.84 3.76 -18.74
C LEU A 105 -8.34 3.47 -18.84
N GLY A 106 -8.92 2.94 -17.76
CA GLY A 106 -10.33 2.59 -17.69
C GLY A 106 -10.62 1.66 -16.52
N VAL A 107 -11.79 1.02 -16.55
CA VAL A 107 -12.25 0.11 -15.49
C VAL A 107 -12.73 -1.19 -16.12
N VAL A 108 -12.36 -2.32 -15.53
CA VAL A 108 -12.95 -3.63 -15.85
C VAL A 108 -14.04 -3.94 -14.84
N HIS A 109 -15.23 -4.28 -15.32
CA HIS A 109 -16.31 -4.84 -14.53
C HIS A 109 -16.21 -6.37 -14.59
N VAL A 110 -16.02 -7.01 -13.43
CA VAL A 110 -15.73 -8.45 -13.34
C VAL A 110 -16.97 -9.26 -13.70
N GLU A 111 -18.14 -8.86 -13.19
CA GLU A 111 -19.41 -9.55 -13.41
C GLU A 111 -19.81 -9.60 -14.88
N THR A 112 -19.61 -8.52 -15.63
CA THR A 112 -19.99 -8.47 -17.06
C THR A 112 -18.82 -8.72 -18.00
N ALA A 113 -17.62 -9.00 -17.47
CA ALA A 113 -16.39 -9.11 -18.24
C ALA A 113 -16.25 -7.96 -19.27
N THR A 114 -16.45 -6.71 -18.83
CA THR A 114 -16.47 -5.54 -19.72
C THR A 114 -15.40 -4.53 -19.34
N PHE A 115 -14.65 -4.04 -20.32
CA PHE A 115 -13.73 -2.91 -20.14
C PHE A 115 -14.39 -1.61 -20.61
N VAL A 116 -14.48 -0.64 -19.71
CA VAL A 116 -14.97 0.71 -19.98
C VAL A 116 -13.77 1.67 -20.01
N PRO A 117 -13.38 2.18 -21.19
CA PRO A 117 -12.28 3.14 -21.31
C PRO A 117 -12.60 4.44 -20.56
N GLY A 118 -11.56 5.08 -20.02
CA GLY A 118 -11.71 6.34 -19.31
C GLY A 118 -10.36 6.90 -18.90
N LEU A 119 -9.66 7.51 -19.87
CA LEU A 119 -8.36 8.14 -19.64
C LEU A 119 -8.52 9.30 -18.66
N ARG A 120 -7.88 9.20 -17.50
CA ARG A 120 -7.83 10.28 -16.51
C ARG A 120 -6.66 10.11 -15.57
N GLU A 121 -6.25 11.23 -14.98
CA GLU A 121 -5.48 11.19 -13.75
C GLU A 121 -6.45 11.00 -12.57
N GLN A 122 -6.09 10.12 -11.65
CA GLN A 122 -6.81 9.91 -10.41
C GLN A 122 -5.85 10.15 -9.26
N VAL A 123 -6.10 11.19 -8.48
CA VAL A 123 -5.34 11.50 -7.27
C VAL A 123 -6.04 10.89 -6.06
N LEU A 124 -5.29 10.19 -5.22
CA LEU A 124 -5.74 9.73 -3.91
C LEU A 124 -4.73 10.18 -2.85
N SER A 125 -5.19 10.36 -1.61
CA SER A 125 -4.31 10.59 -0.47
C SER A 125 -4.29 9.34 0.39
N VAL A 126 -3.12 8.72 0.54
CA VAL A 126 -2.93 7.49 1.31
C VAL A 126 -2.59 7.85 2.74
N HIS A 127 -3.44 7.43 3.66
CA HIS A 127 -3.17 7.49 5.09
C HIS A 127 -2.15 6.41 5.46
N ILE A 128 -1.00 6.83 5.96
CA ILE A 128 0.07 5.93 6.43
C ILE A 128 0.37 6.20 7.90
N ARG A 129 0.57 5.12 8.67
CA ARG A 129 0.89 5.19 10.09
C ARG A 129 1.92 4.14 10.47
N ALA A 130 2.76 4.44 11.46
CA ALA A 130 3.58 3.44 12.12
C ALA A 130 2.70 2.51 12.98
N VAL A 131 2.68 1.22 12.65
CA VAL A 131 1.98 0.15 13.37
C VAL A 131 2.99 -0.94 13.68
N ASP A 132 3.11 -1.32 14.95
CA ASP A 132 4.13 -2.27 15.44
C ASP A 132 5.54 -1.91 14.93
N HIS A 133 5.84 -0.60 14.96
CA HIS A 133 7.08 0.00 14.47
C HIS A 133 7.40 -0.16 12.97
N HIS A 134 6.39 -0.45 12.15
CA HIS A 134 6.52 -0.49 10.70
C HIS A 134 5.52 0.49 10.07
N TRP A 135 5.93 1.23 9.06
CA TRP A 135 5.00 2.03 8.27
C TRP A 135 4.03 1.11 7.52
N LYS A 136 2.74 1.40 7.63
CA LYS A 136 1.67 0.67 6.95
C LYS A 136 0.57 1.61 6.46
N MET A 137 0.00 1.27 5.31
CA MET A 137 -1.17 1.95 4.76
C MET A 137 -2.40 1.59 5.57
N VAL A 138 -3.02 2.59 6.20
CA VAL A 138 -4.25 2.44 6.99
C VAL A 138 -5.48 2.66 6.12
N GLY A 139 -5.37 3.51 5.09
CA GLY A 139 -6.45 3.73 4.14
C GLY A 139 -6.09 4.70 3.02
N PRO A 140 -7.02 4.95 2.07
CA PRO A 140 -8.29 4.24 1.95
C PRO A 140 -8.09 2.78 1.47
N VAL A 141 -9.10 1.94 1.68
CA VAL A 141 -9.19 0.64 1.00
C VAL A 141 -9.80 0.89 -0.38
N PHE A 142 -9.07 0.57 -1.45
CA PHE A 142 -9.49 0.85 -2.83
C PHE A 142 -9.35 -0.38 -3.74
N PRO A 143 -10.15 -0.48 -4.83
CA PRO A 143 -10.09 -1.62 -5.75
C PRO A 143 -8.72 -1.74 -6.39
N PRO A 144 -8.28 -2.94 -6.81
CA PRO A 144 -6.96 -3.13 -7.40
C PRO A 144 -6.71 -2.22 -8.60
N HIS A 145 -5.56 -1.55 -8.61
CA HIS A 145 -5.06 -0.72 -9.70
C HIS A 145 -3.98 -1.50 -10.46
N VAL A 146 -4.41 -2.19 -11.51
CA VAL A 146 -3.61 -3.21 -12.18
C VAL A 146 -3.10 -2.74 -13.53
N GLY A 147 -1.86 -3.09 -13.85
CA GLY A 147 -1.28 -2.85 -15.16
C GLY A 147 -2.05 -3.60 -16.25
N ARG A 148 -2.33 -2.90 -17.36
CA ARG A 148 -3.08 -3.43 -18.51
C ARG A 148 -2.61 -4.81 -19.00
N SER A 149 -1.31 -4.99 -19.21
CA SER A 149 -0.76 -6.26 -19.70
C SER A 149 -1.03 -7.40 -18.72
N ARG A 150 -0.80 -7.15 -17.43
CA ARG A 150 -1.03 -8.14 -16.38
C ARG A 150 -2.50 -8.55 -16.30
N LEU A 151 -3.42 -7.59 -16.43
CA LEU A 151 -4.84 -7.88 -16.43
C LEU A 151 -5.26 -8.66 -17.68
N ALA A 152 -4.69 -8.36 -18.86
CA ALA A 152 -4.94 -9.13 -20.07
C ALA A 152 -4.46 -10.60 -19.97
N ASP A 153 -3.33 -10.84 -19.28
CA ASP A 153 -2.83 -12.19 -18.99
C ASP A 153 -3.72 -12.92 -18.01
N PHE A 154 -4.22 -12.22 -16.97
CA PHE A 154 -5.20 -12.78 -16.04
C PHE A 154 -6.51 -13.18 -16.74
N VAL A 155 -7.04 -12.33 -17.63
CA VAL A 155 -8.23 -12.65 -18.42
C VAL A 155 -7.96 -13.84 -19.34
N LYS A 156 -6.77 -13.91 -19.96
CA LYS A 156 -6.38 -15.06 -20.79
C LYS A 156 -6.39 -16.37 -19.98
N ASP A 157 -5.88 -16.34 -18.75
CA ASP A 157 -5.88 -17.51 -17.86
C ASP A 157 -7.31 -17.91 -17.45
N ALA A 158 -8.17 -16.94 -17.13
CA ALA A 158 -9.57 -17.19 -16.83
C ALA A 158 -10.31 -17.86 -18.01
N MET A 159 -10.02 -17.47 -19.25
CA MET A 159 -10.60 -18.09 -20.45
C MET A 159 -10.28 -19.58 -20.59
N LEU A 160 -9.13 -20.05 -20.06
CA LEU A 160 -8.73 -21.46 -20.16
C LEU A 160 -9.54 -22.37 -19.22
N HIS A 161 -10.19 -21.79 -18.22
CA HIS A 161 -10.91 -22.49 -17.16
C HIS A 161 -12.41 -22.16 -17.20
N GLU A 162 -12.91 -21.54 -18.27
CA GLU A 162 -14.30 -21.16 -18.43
C GLU A 162 -15.04 -22.18 -19.29
N ASP A 163 -16.09 -22.78 -18.72
CA ASP A 163 -16.91 -23.78 -19.39
C ASP A 163 -18.15 -23.16 -20.08
N ASP A 164 -18.59 -21.98 -19.63
CA ASP A 164 -19.72 -21.28 -20.22
C ASP A 164 -19.31 -20.54 -21.52
N ALA A 165 -19.94 -20.91 -22.63
CA ALA A 165 -19.59 -20.40 -23.95
C ALA A 165 -19.81 -18.88 -24.07
N ASP A 166 -20.90 -18.34 -23.53
CA ASP A 166 -21.21 -16.91 -23.60
C ASP A 166 -20.21 -16.09 -22.78
N ARG A 167 -19.84 -16.61 -21.60
CA ARG A 167 -18.86 -16.04 -20.71
C ARG A 167 -17.45 -16.08 -21.29
N ALA A 168 -17.04 -17.19 -21.89
CA ALA A 168 -15.76 -17.30 -22.59
C ALA A 168 -15.65 -16.27 -23.71
N ASP A 169 -16.74 -16.05 -24.44
CA ASP A 169 -16.84 -15.06 -25.50
C ASP A 169 -16.76 -13.61 -24.98
N ALA A 170 -17.36 -13.34 -23.82
CA ALA A 170 -17.23 -12.06 -23.13
C ALA A 170 -15.78 -11.81 -22.67
N LEU A 171 -15.11 -12.81 -22.08
CA LEU A 171 -13.71 -12.73 -21.68
C LEU A 171 -12.76 -12.51 -22.87
N ARG A 172 -13.05 -13.14 -24.00
CA ARG A 172 -12.31 -12.92 -25.26
C ARG A 172 -12.41 -11.46 -25.71
N ARG A 173 -13.64 -10.90 -25.77
CA ARG A 173 -13.88 -9.49 -26.11
C ARG A 173 -13.19 -8.55 -25.12
N LEU A 174 -13.24 -8.84 -23.82
CA LEU A 174 -12.53 -8.11 -22.78
C LEU A 174 -11.02 -8.05 -23.04
N ARG A 175 -10.41 -9.21 -23.31
CA ARG A 175 -8.98 -9.32 -23.59
C ARG A 175 -8.59 -8.50 -24.82
N GLU A 176 -9.36 -8.59 -25.91
CA GLU A 176 -9.15 -7.80 -27.12
C GLU A 176 -9.21 -6.28 -26.82
N ALA A 177 -10.19 -5.84 -26.04
CA ALA A 177 -10.31 -4.45 -25.62
C ALA A 177 -9.11 -3.98 -24.78
N LEU A 178 -8.66 -4.80 -23.83
CA LEU A 178 -7.46 -4.52 -23.02
C LEU A 178 -6.18 -4.49 -23.86
N VAL A 179 -6.06 -5.31 -24.91
CA VAL A 179 -4.91 -5.27 -25.83
C VAL A 179 -4.92 -3.98 -26.66
N LYS A 180 -6.10 -3.56 -27.14
CA LYS A 180 -6.26 -2.34 -27.94
C LYS A 180 -5.98 -1.06 -27.16
N ALA A 181 -6.40 -1.00 -25.90
CA ALA A 181 -6.24 0.18 -25.04
C ALA A 181 -4.78 0.61 -24.77
N GLY A 182 -3.79 -0.25 -25.06
CA GLY A 182 -2.37 0.06 -24.88
C GLY A 182 -1.66 0.59 -26.13
N ARG A 183 -2.37 0.81 -27.23
CA ARG A 183 -1.81 1.24 -28.53
C ARG A 183 -2.08 2.72 -28.87
N SER A 184 -2.74 3.45 -27.98
CA SER A 184 -3.04 4.89 -28.10
C SER A 184 -2.12 5.70 -27.21
#